data_AF-A0A5R9IE06-F1
#
_entry.id   AF-A0A5R9IE06-F1
#
_cell.length_a   1.000
_cell.length_b   1.000
_cell.length_c   1.000
_cell.angle_alpha   90.00
_cell.angle_beta   90.00
_cell.angle_gamma   90.00
#
_symmetry.space_group_name_H-M   'P 1'
#
loop_
_entity.id
_entity.type
_entity.pdbx_description
1 polymer ?
#
loop_
_entity_poly.entity_id
_entity_poly.type
_entity_poly.pdbx_seq_one_letter_code
_entity_poly.pdbx_strand_id
1 'polypeptide(L)'
;MSIEYEKVKRDKHMFQLPPLPLLTIYDDNLFVRNDYDILSSGQRQYLIQFFKKLGFQQTSGRLLTKDDVRLHFPKPQHILAQSAFDPQYLTFAKRDYYFVTPTTFAETIFQQGLNGLNENFLSDIHALIDTCPFNLELLRDININNALGPFINRHYTELEQYQRQVIVEKFKNKKAL
;
A
#
# COMPACT_ATOMS: atom_id res chain seq x y z
N MET A 1 20.84 -6.85 6.44
CA MET A 1 20.43 -5.55 7.04
C MET A 1 18.93 -5.38 6.83
N SER A 2 18.24 -4.48 7.56
CA SER A 2 16.82 -4.15 7.27
C SER A 2 16.74 -2.82 6.52
N ILE A 3 15.58 -2.53 5.91
CA ILE A 3 15.30 -1.17 5.43
C ILE A 3 15.46 -0.19 6.59
N GLU A 4 16.01 1.00 6.32
CA GLU A 4 16.07 2.10 7.28
C GLU A 4 14.65 2.67 7.51
N TYR A 5 13.85 1.94 8.28
CA TYR A 5 12.42 2.20 8.49
C TYR A 5 12.11 3.63 8.92
N GLU A 6 12.98 4.22 9.75
CA GLU A 6 12.82 5.59 10.24
C GLU A 6 12.91 6.64 9.12
N LYS A 7 13.62 6.35 8.02
CA LYS A 7 13.65 7.25 6.86
C LYS A 7 12.38 7.14 6.04
N VAL A 8 11.81 5.94 5.91
CA VAL A 8 10.52 5.73 5.23
C VAL A 8 9.38 6.37 6.03
N LYS A 9 9.34 6.21 7.36
CA LYS A 9 8.29 6.83 8.21
C LYS A 9 8.28 8.36 8.17
N ARG A 10 9.42 8.98 7.88
CA ARG A 10 9.53 10.45 7.77
C ARG A 10 9.03 10.97 6.42
N ASP A 11 8.87 10.08 5.44
CA ASP A 11 8.32 10.46 4.15
C ASP A 11 6.79 10.61 4.26
N LYS A 12 6.30 11.79 3.89
CA LYS A 12 4.87 12.13 4.05
C LYS A 12 3.95 11.47 3.01
N HIS A 13 4.51 10.79 2.02
CA HIS A 13 3.77 10.15 0.92
C HIS A 13 3.87 8.63 0.97
N MET A 14 4.81 8.07 1.73
CA MET A 14 5.01 6.64 1.84
C MET A 14 4.40 6.09 3.11
N PHE A 15 3.82 4.90 3.02
CA PHE A 15 3.33 4.15 4.16
C PHE A 15 3.97 2.78 4.22
N GLN A 16 4.20 2.32 5.45
CA GLN A 16 4.70 0.99 5.78
C GLN A 16 4.17 0.60 7.15
N LEU A 17 4.06 -0.70 7.40
CA LEU A 17 3.55 -1.23 8.65
C LEU A 17 4.30 -2.51 9.02
N PRO A 18 5.33 -2.46 9.88
CA PRO A 18 5.93 -3.67 10.41
C PRO A 18 4.88 -4.50 11.18
N PRO A 19 4.87 -5.84 11.06
CA PRO A 19 5.89 -6.68 10.43
C PRO A 19 5.64 -6.98 8.94
N LEU A 20 4.73 -6.28 8.25
CA LEU A 20 4.51 -6.55 6.82
C LEU A 20 5.75 -6.15 5.99
N PRO A 21 6.18 -6.97 5.01
CA PRO A 21 7.23 -6.64 4.06
C PRO A 21 6.73 -5.68 2.97
N LEU A 22 5.76 -4.80 3.29
CA LEU A 22 5.06 -3.99 2.32
C LEU A 22 5.44 -2.51 2.45
N LEU A 23 5.53 -1.86 1.30
CA LEU A 23 5.61 -0.41 1.20
C LEU A 23 4.60 0.07 0.16
N THR A 24 3.94 1.18 0.44
CA THR A 24 3.07 1.85 -0.52
C THR A 24 3.34 3.34 -0.55
N ILE A 25 2.88 3.99 -1.60
CA ILE A 25 3.04 5.43 -1.83
C ILE A 25 1.75 5.99 -2.39
N TYR A 26 1.42 7.21 -1.95
CA TYR A 26 0.30 7.98 -2.43
C TYR A 26 0.75 9.22 -3.21
N ASP A 27 0.03 9.53 -4.29
CA ASP A 27 0.26 10.71 -5.13
C ASP A 27 -1.05 11.51 -5.25
N ASP A 28 -1.03 12.75 -4.78
CA ASP A 28 -2.19 13.64 -4.66
C ASP A 28 -2.76 14.10 -6.02
N ASN A 29 -1.99 14.03 -7.11
CA ASN A 29 -2.40 14.54 -8.43
C ASN A 29 -3.49 13.72 -9.14
N LEU A 30 -3.68 12.47 -8.72
CA LEU A 30 -4.54 11.49 -9.40
C LEU A 30 -5.65 11.00 -8.46
N PHE A 31 -6.27 11.92 -7.71
CA PHE A 31 -7.66 11.72 -7.30
C PHE A 31 -8.61 11.58 -8.52
N VAL A 32 -8.09 11.74 -9.74
CA VAL A 32 -8.67 11.11 -10.93
C VAL A 32 -8.24 9.65 -10.96
N ARG A 33 -9.03 8.79 -10.30
CA ARG A 33 -9.28 7.40 -10.71
C ARG A 33 -8.08 6.72 -11.39
N ASN A 34 -7.01 6.46 -10.65
CA ASN A 34 -6.26 5.26 -11.00
C ASN A 34 -7.14 4.09 -10.54
N ASP A 35 -8.16 3.78 -11.34
CA ASP A 35 -8.91 2.52 -11.33
C ASP A 35 -7.99 1.33 -11.69
N TYR A 36 -6.71 1.61 -11.91
CA TYR A 36 -5.67 0.66 -12.20
C TYR A 36 -4.96 0.24 -10.91
N ASP A 37 -4.97 -1.06 -10.63
CA ASP A 37 -4.21 -1.72 -9.58
C ASP A 37 -2.69 -1.75 -9.88
N ILE A 38 -2.12 -0.62 -10.31
CA ILE A 38 -0.69 -0.46 -10.59
C ILE A 38 -0.14 0.85 -10.03
N LEU A 39 1.12 0.83 -9.62
CA LEU A 39 1.86 2.05 -9.32
C LEU A 39 2.07 2.85 -10.61
N SER A 40 1.75 4.14 -10.58
CA SER A 40 1.96 5.04 -11.72
C SER A 40 3.45 5.18 -12.04
N SER A 41 3.77 5.66 -13.25
CA SER A 41 5.17 5.95 -13.62
C SER A 41 5.82 6.97 -12.66
N GLY A 42 5.06 7.98 -12.23
CA GLY A 42 5.50 8.98 -11.26
C GLY A 42 5.81 8.37 -9.90
N GLN A 43 4.90 7.57 -9.35
CA GLN A 43 5.09 6.85 -8.09
C GLN A 43 6.30 5.91 -8.16
N ARG A 44 6.44 5.16 -9.25
CA ARG A 44 7.60 4.28 -9.46
C ARG A 44 8.90 5.08 -9.47
N GLN A 45 8.95 6.18 -10.20
CA GLN A 45 10.14 7.01 -10.31
C GLN A 45 10.49 7.67 -8.97
N TYR A 46 9.48 8.11 -8.22
CA TYR A 46 9.66 8.62 -6.87
C TYR A 46 10.31 7.58 -5.96
N LEU A 47 9.77 6.37 -5.91
CA LEU A 47 10.32 5.27 -5.12
C LEU A 47 11.77 4.95 -5.54
N ILE A 48 12.03 4.86 -6.85
CA ILE A 48 13.39 4.65 -7.37
C ILE A 48 14.35 5.74 -6.87
N GLN A 49 13.98 7.01 -6.98
CA GLN A 49 14.83 8.12 -6.56
C GLN A 49 15.03 8.14 -5.04
N PHE A 50 13.98 7.90 -4.27
CA PHE A 50 14.03 7.81 -2.81
C PHE A 50 15.00 6.71 -2.37
N PHE A 51 14.83 5.49 -2.86
CA PHE A 51 15.67 4.36 -2.45
C PHE A 51 17.10 4.43 -3.01
N LYS A 52 17.32 5.06 -4.17
CA LYS A 52 18.67 5.37 -4.66
C LYS A 52 19.46 6.24 -3.68
N LYS A 53 18.82 7.24 -3.05
CA LYS A 53 19.46 8.07 -2.00
C LYS A 53 19.81 7.26 -0.74
N LEU A 54 19.16 6.11 -0.54
CA LEU A 54 19.47 5.15 0.54
C LEU A 54 20.52 4.11 0.15
N GLY A 55 21.09 4.19 -1.05
CA GLY A 55 22.12 3.29 -1.55
C GLY A 55 21.58 2.04 -2.26
N PHE A 56 20.27 1.97 -2.56
CA PHE A 56 19.75 0.90 -3.42
C PHE A 56 20.10 1.17 -4.88
N GLN A 57 20.43 0.11 -5.60
CA GLN A 57 20.69 0.13 -7.03
C GLN A 57 19.60 -0.61 -7.77
N GLN A 58 19.22 -0.10 -8.95
CA GLN A 58 18.26 -0.77 -9.80
C GLN A 58 18.97 -1.85 -10.62
N THR A 59 18.78 -3.11 -10.25
CA THR A 59 19.39 -4.27 -10.93
C THR A 59 18.53 -4.81 -12.06
N SER A 60 17.24 -4.52 -12.04
CA SER A 60 16.34 -4.78 -13.18
C SER A 60 15.24 -3.73 -13.23
N GLY A 61 14.43 -3.77 -14.29
CA GLY A 61 13.22 -2.96 -14.37
C GLY A 61 12.35 -3.08 -13.11
N ARG A 62 12.30 -4.25 -12.45
CA ARG A 62 11.39 -4.57 -11.35
C ARG A 62 12.06 -4.72 -9.97
N LEU A 63 13.36 -4.47 -9.86
CA LEU A 63 14.10 -4.78 -8.64
C LEU A 63 15.07 -3.66 -8.27
N LEU A 64 15.00 -3.22 -7.01
CA LEU A 64 16.03 -2.44 -6.36
C LEU A 64 16.74 -3.33 -5.32
N THR A 65 18.06 -3.28 -5.25
CA THR A 65 18.84 -4.08 -4.30
C THR A 65 19.88 -3.26 -3.57
N LYS A 66 20.10 -3.60 -2.30
CA LYS A 66 21.21 -3.12 -1.47
C LYS A 66 21.64 -4.28 -0.59
N ASP A 67 22.88 -4.74 -0.76
CA ASP A 67 23.40 -5.93 -0.07
C ASP A 67 22.46 -7.14 -0.24
N ASP A 68 21.92 -7.67 0.86
CA ASP A 68 20.98 -8.80 0.88
C ASP A 68 19.50 -8.40 0.81
N VAL A 69 19.20 -7.11 0.70
CA VAL A 69 17.83 -6.55 0.68
C VAL A 69 17.36 -6.29 -0.75
N ARG A 70 16.12 -6.70 -1.04
CA ARG A 70 15.45 -6.64 -2.33
C ARG A 70 14.12 -5.91 -2.21
N LEU A 71 13.90 -4.89 -3.03
CA LEU A 71 12.64 -4.17 -3.15
C LEU A 71 12.02 -4.48 -4.52
N HIS A 72 10.88 -5.16 -4.50
CA HIS A 72 10.20 -5.65 -5.68
C HIS A 72 9.11 -4.67 -6.10
N PHE A 73 9.15 -4.23 -7.36
CA PHE A 73 8.02 -3.55 -7.97
C PHE A 73 6.95 -4.58 -8.39
N PRO A 74 5.66 -4.23 -8.32
CA PRO A 74 4.60 -5.14 -8.72
C PRO A 74 4.74 -5.46 -10.21
N LYS A 75 4.39 -6.69 -10.57
CA LYS A 75 4.25 -7.06 -11.98
C LYS A 75 3.03 -6.32 -12.54
N PRO A 76 3.10 -5.74 -13.75
CA PRO A 76 1.91 -5.25 -14.43
C PRO A 76 0.91 -6.41 -14.52
N GLN A 77 -0.25 -6.27 -13.89
CA GLN A 77 -1.35 -7.21 -14.08
C GLN A 77 -2.10 -6.84 -15.35
N HIS A 78 -2.44 -7.84 -16.16
CA HIS A 78 -3.23 -7.64 -17.39
C HIS A 78 -4.73 -7.57 -17.10
N ILE A 79 -5.16 -7.95 -15.89
CA ILE A 79 -6.56 -8.00 -15.50
C ILE A 79 -6.80 -6.90 -14.47
N LEU A 80 -7.76 -6.03 -14.77
CA LEU A 80 -8.22 -4.97 -13.88
C LEU A 80 -9.21 -5.53 -12.87
N ALA A 81 -9.33 -4.88 -11.71
CA ALA A 81 -10.31 -5.24 -10.68
C ALA A 81 -10.19 -6.70 -10.19
N GLN A 82 -8.96 -7.15 -9.96
CA GLN A 82 -8.68 -8.40 -9.28
C GLN A 82 -7.81 -8.16 -8.04
N SER A 83 -7.98 -9.03 -7.05
CA SER A 83 -7.10 -9.07 -5.89
C SER A 83 -5.65 -9.25 -6.33
N ALA A 84 -4.79 -8.31 -5.91
CA ALA A 84 -3.35 -8.39 -6.09
C ALA A 84 -2.65 -8.90 -4.82
N PHE A 85 -3.44 -9.32 -3.81
CA PHE A 85 -2.94 -9.95 -2.61
C PHE A 85 -2.14 -11.23 -2.93
N ASP A 86 -1.01 -11.36 -2.24
CA ASP A 86 -0.19 -12.55 -2.25
C ASP A 86 0.02 -13.00 -0.80
N PRO A 87 -0.23 -14.28 -0.45
CA PRO A 87 -0.01 -14.79 0.90
C PRO A 87 1.40 -14.50 1.46
N GLN A 88 2.42 -14.35 0.61
CA GLN A 88 3.77 -13.98 1.05
C GLN A 88 3.80 -12.62 1.76
N TYR A 89 2.85 -11.73 1.49
CA TYR A 89 2.74 -10.43 2.14
C TYR A 89 2.39 -10.53 3.62
N LEU A 90 1.79 -11.63 4.07
CA LEU A 90 1.52 -11.87 5.49
C LEU A 90 2.78 -12.36 6.24
N THR A 91 3.82 -12.76 5.52
CA THR A 91 5.05 -13.31 6.09
C THR A 91 6.17 -12.28 6.10
N PHE A 92 6.76 -12.01 7.25
CA PHE A 92 7.90 -11.10 7.30
C PHE A 92 9.16 -11.77 6.74
N ALA A 93 9.50 -11.43 5.50
CA ALA A 93 10.79 -11.76 4.91
C ALA A 93 11.76 -10.58 5.14
N LYS A 94 12.71 -10.71 6.09
CA LYS A 94 13.69 -9.65 6.44
C LYS A 94 14.44 -9.03 5.24
N ARG A 95 14.50 -9.76 4.11
CA ARG A 95 15.28 -9.45 2.91
C ARG A 95 14.44 -9.03 1.71
N ASP A 96 13.15 -9.32 1.69
CA ASP A 96 12.30 -9.08 0.53
C ASP A 96 11.16 -8.17 0.93
N TYR A 97 11.06 -7.06 0.22
CA TYR A 97 10.01 -6.07 0.42
C TYR A 97 9.32 -5.78 -0.90
N TYR A 98 8.04 -5.46 -0.84
CA TYR A 98 7.20 -5.35 -2.02
C TYR A 98 6.55 -3.98 -2.02
N PHE A 99 6.73 -3.27 -3.13
CA PHE A 99 5.92 -2.09 -3.42
C PHE A 99 4.55 -2.55 -3.89
N VAL A 100 3.50 -2.02 -3.27
CA VAL A 100 2.11 -2.36 -3.59
C VAL A 100 1.25 -1.10 -3.65
N THR A 101 0.08 -1.20 -4.28
CA THR A 101 -0.90 -0.10 -4.24
C THR A 101 -1.48 0.05 -2.83
N PRO A 102 -1.98 1.24 -2.45
CA PRO A 102 -2.67 1.42 -1.18
C PRO A 102 -3.83 0.42 -0.97
N THR A 103 -4.58 0.11 -2.04
CA THR A 103 -5.66 -0.89 -2.01
C THR A 103 -5.15 -2.30 -1.69
N THR A 104 -4.06 -2.74 -2.31
CA THR A 104 -3.45 -4.06 -2.01
C THR A 104 -2.88 -4.11 -0.59
N PHE A 105 -2.32 -2.99 -0.13
CA PHE A 105 -1.85 -2.87 1.26
C PHE A 105 -3.02 -3.03 2.24
N ALA A 106 -4.12 -2.30 2.00
CA ALA A 106 -5.33 -2.40 2.80
C ALA A 106 -5.89 -3.83 2.80
N GLU A 107 -5.96 -4.49 1.65
CA GLU A 107 -6.37 -5.89 1.52
C GLU A 107 -5.54 -6.81 2.42
N THR A 108 -4.22 -6.62 2.46
CA THR A 108 -3.32 -7.40 3.32
C THR A 108 -3.62 -7.18 4.80
N ILE A 109 -3.88 -5.94 5.24
CA ILE A 109 -4.26 -5.64 6.63
C ILE A 109 -5.61 -6.27 6.98
N PHE A 110 -6.60 -6.19 6.10
CA PHE A 110 -7.89 -6.87 6.29
C PHE A 110 -7.74 -8.39 6.38
N GLN A 111 -6.86 -8.98 5.57
CA GLN A 111 -6.54 -10.41 5.66
C GLN A 111 -5.94 -10.77 7.03
N GLN A 112 -5.09 -9.91 7.61
CA GLN A 112 -4.60 -10.14 8.97
C GLN A 112 -5.75 -10.09 10.00
N GLY A 113 -6.64 -9.11 9.89
CA GLY A 113 -7.81 -8.99 10.77
C GLY A 113 -8.76 -10.19 10.67
N LEU A 114 -9.09 -10.62 9.45
CA LEU A 114 -9.96 -11.76 9.21
C LEU A 114 -9.40 -13.06 9.81
N ASN A 115 -8.09 -13.27 9.66
CA ASN A 115 -7.40 -14.46 10.14
C ASN A 115 -6.99 -14.38 11.62
N GLY A 116 -7.36 -13.33 12.35
CA GLY A 116 -7.01 -13.15 13.76
C GLY A 116 -5.51 -12.94 14.00
N LEU A 117 -4.75 -12.55 12.97
CA LEU A 117 -3.30 -12.31 13.06
C LEU A 117 -2.96 -10.89 13.56
N ASN A 118 -3.92 -9.97 13.48
CA ASN A 118 -3.76 -8.59 13.91
C ASN A 118 -5.05 -8.05 14.52
N GLU A 119 -5.09 -7.94 15.84
CA GLU A 119 -6.23 -7.37 16.58
C GLU A 119 -6.38 -5.85 16.35
N ASN A 120 -5.29 -5.17 16.00
CA ASN A 120 -5.26 -3.71 15.79
C ASN A 120 -5.48 -3.31 14.32
N PHE A 121 -5.92 -4.23 13.46
CA PHE A 121 -6.01 -4.00 12.02
C PHE A 121 -6.81 -2.74 11.64
N LEU A 122 -7.87 -2.39 12.38
CA LEU A 122 -8.63 -1.14 12.13
C LEU A 122 -7.81 0.11 12.39
N SER A 123 -7.01 0.13 13.46
CA SER A 123 -6.09 1.24 13.73
C SER A 123 -5.05 1.38 12.62
N ASP A 124 -4.58 0.24 12.09
CA ASP A 124 -3.63 0.22 10.98
C ASP A 124 -4.25 0.69 9.66
N ILE A 125 -5.53 0.36 9.41
CA ILE A 125 -6.30 0.91 8.28
C ILE A 125 -6.47 2.42 8.44
N HIS A 126 -6.78 2.94 9.62
CA HIS A 126 -6.86 4.40 9.83
C HIS A 126 -5.51 5.07 9.56
N ALA A 127 -4.41 4.52 10.05
CA ALA A 127 -3.07 5.03 9.79
C ALA A 127 -2.71 5.01 8.30
N LEU A 128 -3.13 3.96 7.58
CA LEU A 128 -3.00 3.88 6.13
C LEU A 128 -3.82 4.98 5.45
N ILE A 129 -5.09 5.17 5.81
CA ILE A 129 -5.96 6.23 5.25
C ILE A 129 -5.35 7.63 5.47
N ASP A 130 -4.76 7.87 6.65
CA ASP A 130 -4.14 9.15 6.99
C ASP A 130 -2.94 9.52 6.11
N THR A 131 -2.29 8.52 5.53
CA THR A 131 -1.05 8.68 4.75
C THR A 131 -1.31 8.47 3.25
N CYS A 132 -2.00 7.38 2.93
CA CYS A 132 -2.28 6.87 1.60
C CYS A 132 -3.74 6.42 1.48
N PRO A 133 -4.70 7.34 1.28
CA PRO A 133 -6.08 7.00 0.98
C PRO A 133 -6.17 6.00 -0.19
N PHE A 134 -7.15 5.10 -0.14
CA PHE A 134 -7.30 4.02 -1.11
C PHE A 134 -8.75 3.86 -1.59
N ASN A 135 -8.96 3.04 -2.63
CA ASN A 135 -10.27 2.80 -3.19
C ASN A 135 -11.01 1.71 -2.38
N LEU A 136 -11.83 2.12 -1.40
CA LEU A 136 -12.62 1.20 -0.57
C LEU A 136 -13.66 0.42 -1.38
N GLU A 137 -14.26 1.04 -2.39
CA GLU A 137 -15.25 0.39 -3.26
C GLU A 137 -14.60 -0.76 -4.03
N LEU A 138 -13.45 -0.49 -4.66
CA LEU A 138 -12.67 -1.52 -5.36
C LEU A 138 -12.27 -2.66 -4.42
N LEU A 139 -11.77 -2.34 -3.22
CA LEU A 139 -11.38 -3.35 -2.24
C LEU A 139 -12.53 -4.30 -1.89
N ARG A 140 -13.74 -3.74 -1.75
CA ARG A 140 -14.96 -4.53 -1.51
C ARG A 140 -15.32 -5.37 -2.73
N ASP A 141 -15.32 -4.77 -3.90
CA ASP A 141 -15.79 -5.39 -5.14
C ASP A 141 -14.89 -6.56 -5.58
N ILE A 142 -13.55 -6.43 -5.47
CA ILE A 142 -12.62 -7.53 -5.78
C ILE A 142 -12.74 -8.70 -4.80
N ASN A 143 -13.33 -8.48 -3.62
CA ASN A 143 -13.49 -9.47 -2.55
C ASN A 143 -14.95 -9.95 -2.36
N ILE A 144 -15.88 -9.55 -3.24
CA ILE A 144 -17.32 -9.83 -3.06
C ILE A 144 -17.66 -11.32 -2.96
N ASN A 145 -16.86 -12.18 -3.60
CA ASN A 145 -17.11 -13.62 -3.69
C ASN A 145 -16.29 -14.46 -2.67
N ASN A 146 -15.62 -13.84 -1.70
CA ASN A 146 -14.82 -14.55 -0.70
C ASN A 146 -15.15 -14.10 0.73
N ALA A 147 -14.53 -14.75 1.73
CA ALA A 147 -14.78 -14.47 3.14
C ALA A 147 -14.36 -13.06 3.59
N LEU A 148 -13.46 -12.40 2.84
CA LEU A 148 -13.01 -11.04 3.12
C LEU A 148 -14.11 -10.01 2.80
N GLY A 149 -14.93 -10.24 1.78
CA GLY A 149 -16.03 -9.34 1.40
C GLY A 149 -16.99 -9.02 2.56
N PRO A 150 -17.64 -10.02 3.19
CA PRO A 150 -18.47 -9.80 4.37
C PRO A 150 -17.71 -9.19 5.54
N PHE A 151 -16.41 -9.45 5.68
CA PHE A 151 -15.58 -8.84 6.72
C PHE A 151 -15.36 -7.35 6.50
N ILE A 152 -14.96 -6.95 5.28
CA ILE A 152 -14.81 -5.54 4.87
C ILE A 152 -16.14 -4.80 5.06
N ASN A 153 -17.26 -5.41 4.66
CA ASN A 153 -18.59 -4.79 4.75
C ASN A 153 -18.99 -4.41 6.18
N ARG A 154 -18.51 -5.12 7.21
CA ARG A 154 -18.77 -4.77 8.62
C ARG A 154 -18.18 -3.42 9.01
N HIS A 155 -17.12 -2.98 8.32
CA HIS A 155 -16.37 -1.77 8.63
C HIS A 155 -16.52 -0.67 7.57
N TYR A 156 -17.17 -0.98 6.44
CA TYR A 156 -17.20 -0.13 5.26
C TYR A 156 -17.69 1.29 5.54
N THR A 157 -18.86 1.43 6.19
CA THR A 157 -19.47 2.74 6.43
C THR A 157 -18.63 3.63 7.35
N GLU A 158 -18.03 3.05 8.40
CA GLU A 158 -17.13 3.78 9.30
C GLU A 158 -15.90 4.30 8.56
N LEU A 159 -15.25 3.41 7.79
CA LEU A 159 -14.02 3.75 7.07
C LEU A 159 -14.25 4.72 5.92
N GLU A 160 -15.39 4.63 5.23
CA GLU A 160 -15.80 5.58 4.20
C GLU A 160 -15.99 6.98 4.78
N GLN A 161 -16.67 7.09 5.92
CA GLN A 161 -16.86 8.36 6.62
C GLN A 161 -15.53 8.95 7.10
N TYR A 162 -14.67 8.13 7.71
CA TYR A 162 -13.34 8.54 8.16
C TYR A 162 -12.47 9.03 7.00
N GLN A 163 -12.35 8.23 5.94
CA GLN A 163 -11.55 8.61 4.78
C GLN A 163 -12.05 9.90 4.12
N ARG A 164 -13.38 10.09 4.05
CA ARG A 164 -13.96 11.34 3.52
C ARG A 164 -13.52 12.56 4.33
N GLN A 165 -13.48 12.46 5.66
CA GLN A 165 -12.99 13.54 6.52
C GLN A 165 -11.50 13.82 6.27
N VAL A 166 -10.69 12.77 6.29
CA VAL A 166 -9.23 12.85 6.03
C VAL A 166 -8.93 13.50 4.68
N ILE A 167 -9.64 13.13 3.61
CA ILE A 167 -9.47 13.72 2.27
C ILE A 167 -9.77 15.23 2.30
N VAL A 168 -10.87 15.63 2.95
CA VAL A 168 -11.27 17.03 3.06
C VAL A 168 -10.24 17.85 3.82
N GLU A 169 -9.69 17.32 4.91
CA GLU A 169 -8.77 18.03 5.78
C GLU A 169 -7.33 18.08 5.24
N LYS A 170 -6.83 16.95 4.73
CA LYS A 170 -5.40 16.76 4.44
C LYS A 170 -5.05 16.79 2.96
N PHE A 171 -6.00 16.48 2.07
CA PHE A 171 -5.71 16.20 0.66
C PHE A 171 -6.31 17.21 -0.33
N LYS A 172 -7.40 17.90 0.01
CA LYS A 172 -8.06 18.89 -0.88
C LYS A 172 -7.15 20.01 -1.41
N ASN A 173 -6.03 20.32 -0.75
CA ASN A 173 -5.14 21.43 -1.09
C ASN A 173 -3.69 21.02 -1.41
N LYS A 174 -3.37 19.72 -1.46
CA LYS A 174 -1.98 19.30 -1.72
C LYS A 174 -1.62 19.49 -3.19
N LYS A 175 -0.45 20.09 -3.44
CA LYS A 175 0.15 20.21 -4.77
C LYS A 175 0.91 18.92 -5.12
N ALA A 176 0.83 18.56 -6.38
CA ALA A 176 1.63 17.59 -7.11
C ALA A 176 3.00 17.18 -6.53
N LEU A 177 3.26 15.87 -6.51
CA LEU A 177 4.61 15.30 -6.49
C LEU A 177 5.34 15.46 -7.82
#